data_AF-A0AAJ6XBT6-F1
#
_entry.id   AF-A0AAJ6XBT6-F1
#
_cell.length_a   1.000
_cell.length_b   1.000
_cell.length_c   1.000
_cell.angle_alpha   90.00
_cell.angle_beta   90.00
_cell.angle_gamma   90.00
#
_symmetry.space_group_name_H-M   'P 1'
#
loop_
_entity.id
_entity.type
_entity.pdbx_description
1 polymer ?
#
loop_
_entity_poly.entity_id
_entity_poly.type
_entity_poly.pdbx_seq_one_letter_code
_entity_poly.pdbx_strand_id
1 'polypeptide(L)' 'MVCHVMQGKLSKDFFEGCRAILLDKDKNPKWEPSQLDLTSDAVVEEYFSKVDDEEWEELKLPARFNLPGHAIAKL' A
#
# COMPACT_ATOMS: atom_id res chain seq x y z
N MET A 1 0.82 -3.67 -4.33
CA MET A 1 0.71 -2.56 -3.36
C MET A 1 0.23 -2.97 -1.96
N VAL A 2 -1.05 -3.30 -1.73
CA VAL A 2 -1.56 -3.55 -0.35
C VAL A 2 -0.76 -4.63 0.39
N CYS A 3 -0.43 -5.74 -0.27
CA CYS A 3 0.39 -6.79 0.33
C CYS A 3 1.76 -6.27 0.78
N HIS A 4 2.46 -5.50 -0.05
CA HIS A 4 3.76 -4.91 0.29
C HIS A 4 3.70 -3.95 1.48
N VAL A 5 2.63 -3.16 1.58
CA VAL A 5 2.38 -2.27 2.74
C VAL A 5 2.18 -3.10 4.01
N MET A 6 1.33 -4.12 3.95
CA MET A 6 0.98 -4.94 5.13
C MET A 6 2.13 -5.86 5.57
N GLN A 7 2.96 -6.33 4.65
CA GLN A 7 4.17 -7.10 4.97
C GLN A 7 5.22 -6.25 5.69
N GLY A 8 5.21 -4.92 5.51
CA GLY A 8 6.15 -4.01 6.15
C GLY A 8 7.62 -4.23 5.76
N LYS A 9 7.88 -4.97 4.67
CA LYS A 9 9.25 -5.27 4.19
C LYS A 9 9.94 -4.02 3.65
N LEU A 10 9.20 -3.19 2.93
CA LEU A 10 9.72 -1.97 2.28
C LEU A 10 9.77 -0.77 3.23
N SER A 11 8.77 -0.64 4.10
CA SER A 11 8.74 0.37 5.16
C SER A 11 7.84 -0.10 6.30
N LYS A 12 8.17 0.32 7.53
CA LYS A 12 7.36 0.11 8.73
C LYS A 12 6.37 1.25 8.98
N ASP A 13 6.35 2.24 8.11
CA ASP A 13 5.60 3.48 8.28
C ASP A 13 4.11 3.23 8.48
N PHE A 14 3.50 2.26 7.79
CA PHE A 14 2.09 1.96 8.02
C PHE A 14 1.79 1.64 9.51
N PHE A 15 2.63 0.82 10.15
CA PHE A 15 2.50 0.50 11.57
C PHE A 15 2.85 1.68 12.47
N GLU A 16 3.83 2.49 12.10
CA GLU A 16 4.21 3.72 12.81
C GLU A 16 3.07 4.76 12.80
N GLY A 17 2.38 4.90 11.66
CA GLY A 17 1.18 5.74 11.55
C GLY A 17 0.06 5.23 12.47
N CYS A 18 -0.17 3.92 12.52
CA CYS A 18 -1.10 3.32 13.47
C CYS A 18 -0.69 3.58 14.93
N ARG A 19 0.59 3.43 15.28
CA ARG A 19 1.11 3.75 16.62
C ARG A 19 0.82 5.21 16.99
N ALA A 20 1.21 6.16 16.13
CA ALA A 20 1.09 7.59 16.38
C ALA A 20 -0.37 8.05 16.53
N ILE A 21 -1.30 7.44 15.78
CA ILE A 21 -2.72 7.85 15.77
C ILE A 21 -3.54 7.12 16.82
N LEU A 22 -3.40 5.79 16.92
CA LEU A 22 -4.32 4.94 17.68
C LEU A 22 -3.77 4.57 19.05
N LEU A 23 -2.47 4.30 19.13
CA LEU A 23 -1.83 3.76 20.33
C LEU A 23 -1.37 4.89 21.26
N ASP A 24 -0.41 5.69 20.78
CA ASP A 24 0.24 6.73 21.56
C ASP A 24 -0.55 8.04 21.50
N LYS A 25 -1.34 8.22 20.43
CA LYS A 25 -2.19 9.41 20.18
C LYS A 25 -1.38 10.71 20.21
N ASP A 26 -0.09 10.63 19.92
CA ASP A 26 0.83 11.76 19.87
C ASP A 26 0.67 12.57 18.57
N LYS A 27 0.05 11.97 17.53
CA LYS A 27 -0.05 12.52 16.17
C LYS A 27 1.32 12.90 15.59
N ASN A 28 2.38 12.24 16.03
CA ASN A 28 3.75 12.49 15.64
C ASN A 28 4.41 11.20 15.09
N PRO A 29 4.02 10.77 13.89
CA PRO A 29 4.61 9.61 13.24
C PRO A 29 6.07 9.90 12.84
N LYS A 30 6.94 8.94 13.07
CA LYS A 30 8.37 8.98 12.74
C LYS A 30 8.62 8.26 11.42
N TRP A 31 8.26 8.92 10.32
CA TRP A 31 8.42 8.37 8.97
C TRP A 31 9.88 8.13 8.58
N GLU A 32 10.13 7.09 7.80
CA GLU A 32 11.45 6.79 7.23
C GLU A 32 11.35 6.45 5.73
N PRO A 33 11.88 7.31 4.82
CA PRO A 33 12.54 8.58 5.10
C PRO A 33 11.57 9.68 5.57
N SER A 34 12.09 10.67 6.31
CA SER A 34 11.28 11.72 6.92
C SER A 34 10.73 12.76 5.94
N GLN A 35 11.18 12.74 4.68
CA GLN A 35 10.78 13.64 3.61
C GLN A 35 10.62 12.88 2.30
N LEU A 36 9.64 13.30 1.49
CA LEU A 36 9.32 12.65 0.21
C LEU A 36 10.48 12.74 -0.79
N ASP A 37 11.24 13.84 -0.79
CA ASP A 37 12.37 14.05 -1.72
C ASP A 37 13.54 13.08 -1.48
N LEU A 38 13.53 12.39 -0.34
CA LEU A 38 14.52 11.37 0.02
C LEU A 38 14.10 9.96 -0.42
N THR A 39 12.86 9.80 -0.92
CA THR A 39 12.37 8.55 -1.50
C THR A 39 12.75 8.48 -2.98
N SER A 40 13.25 7.33 -3.43
CA SER A 40 13.55 7.09 -4.84
C SER A 40 12.38 6.45 -5.58
N ASP A 41 12.29 6.70 -6.89
CA ASP A 41 11.30 6.05 -7.76
C ASP A 41 11.41 4.53 -7.73
N ALA A 42 12.60 3.98 -7.47
CA ALA A 42 12.83 2.55 -7.35
C ALA A 42 12.05 1.93 -6.17
N VAL A 43 12.02 2.61 -5.02
CA VAL A 43 11.24 2.15 -3.84
C VAL A 43 9.74 2.20 -4.15
N VAL A 44 9.28 3.21 -4.88
CA VAL A 44 7.89 3.32 -5.30
C VAL A 44 7.52 2.16 -6.22
N GLU A 45 8.34 1.88 -7.22
CA GLU A 45 8.13 0.77 -8.16
C GLU A 45 8.06 -0.59 -7.43
N GLU A 46 8.88 -0.78 -6.40
CA GLU A 46 8.87 -2.01 -5.59
C GLU A 46 7.51 -2.24 -4.90
N TYR A 47 6.82 -1.19 -4.45
CA TYR A 47 5.45 -1.31 -3.92
C TYR A 47 4.44 -1.81 -4.96
N PHE A 48 4.64 -1.48 -6.24
CA PHE A 48 3.76 -1.88 -7.35
C PHE A 48 4.18 -3.19 -8.02
N SER A 49 5.39 -3.67 -7.75
CA SER A 49 5.86 -4.97 -8.21
C SER A 49 4.96 -6.12 -7.74
N LYS A 50 5.20 -7.31 -8.31
CA LYS A 50 4.54 -8.53 -7.83
C LYS A 50 5.16 -8.97 -6.51
N VAL A 51 4.33 -9.52 -5.63
CA VAL A 51 4.84 -10.16 -4.42
C VAL A 51 5.63 -11.39 -4.84
N ASP A 52 6.92 -11.41 -4.51
CA ASP A 52 7.81 -12.55 -4.76
C ASP A 52 7.72 -13.54 -3.59
N ASP A 53 6.67 -14.35 -3.61
CA ASP A 53 6.42 -15.39 -2.61
C ASP A 53 5.63 -16.52 -3.28
N GLU A 54 6.20 -17.72 -3.26
CA GLU A 54 5.68 -18.90 -3.98
C GLU A 54 4.28 -19.32 -3.51
N GLU A 55 3.91 -18.99 -2.27
CA GLU A 55 2.59 -19.30 -1.72
C GLU A 55 1.52 -18.25 -2.06
N TRP A 56 1.89 -17.14 -2.72
CA TRP A 56 0.95 -16.06 -3.04
C TRP A 56 0.41 -16.17 -4.46
N GLU A 57 -0.91 -16.24 -4.56
CA GLU A 57 -1.62 -16.08 -5.83
C GLU A 57 -2.20 -14.67 -5.98
N GLU A 58 -2.09 -14.11 -7.18
CA GLU A 58 -2.74 -12.86 -7.51
C GLU A 58 -4.27 -13.02 -7.50
N LEU A 59 -4.94 -12.23 -6.67
CA LEU A 59 -6.41 -12.25 -6.52
C LEU A 59 -7.09 -12.03 -7.88
N LYS A 60 -7.67 -13.09 -8.45
CA LYS A 60 -8.49 -13.00 -9.66
C LYS A 60 -9.91 -12.64 -9.28
N LEU A 61 -10.26 -11.37 -9.49
CA LEU A 61 -11.65 -10.92 -9.33
C LEU A 61 -12.51 -11.47 -10.48
N PRO A 62 -13.74 -11.94 -10.20
CA PRO A 62 -14.65 -12.33 -11.25
C PRO A 62 -14.95 -11.12 -12.15
N ALA A 63 -15.08 -11.37 -13.45
CA ALA A 63 -15.48 -10.33 -14.39
C ALA A 63 -16.83 -9.76 -13.94
N ARG A 64 -16.92 -8.43 -13.85
CA ARG A 64 -18.13 -7.74 -13.44
C ARG A 64 -19.11 -7.73 -14.63
N PHE A 65 -19.91 -8.78 -14.75
CA PHE A 65 -20.82 -8.94 -15.88
C PHE A 65 -22.05 -8.01 -15.85
N ASN A 66 -22.34 -7.34 -14.73
CA ASN A 66 -23.54 -6.50 -14.55
C ASN A 66 -23.24 -5.17 -13.83
N LEU A 67 -22.30 -4.37 -14.34
CA LEU A 67 -22.17 -2.99 -13.85
C LEU A 67 -23.26 -2.13 -14.49
N PRO A 68 -24.18 -1.52 -13.71
CA PRO A 68 -25.10 -0.53 -14.26
C PRO A 68 -24.31 0.60 -14.91
N GLY A 69 -24.83 1.19 -15.99
CA GLY A 69 -24.07 2.13 -16.85
C GLY A 69 -23.46 3.35 -16.15
N HIS A 70 -23.86 3.65 -14.91
CA HIS A 70 -23.26 4.70 -14.07
C HIS A 70 -21.96 4.27 -13.37
N ALA A 71 -21.66 2.97 -13.33
CA ALA A 71 -20.50 2.39 -12.65
C ALA A 71 -19.31 2.13 -13.62
N ILE A 72 -19.47 2.48 -14.90
CA ILE A 72 -18.35 2.62 -15.83
C ILE A 72 -17.79 4.03 -15.59
N ALA A 73 -16.73 4.12 -14.79
CA ALA A 73 -15.99 5.36 -14.63
C ALA A 73 -15.56 5.85 -16.01
N LYS A 74 -15.95 7.08 -16.37
CA LYS A 74 -15.45 7.75 -17.57
C LYS A 74 -13.98 8.07 -17.32
N LEU A 75 -13.11 7.30 -17.97
CA LEU A 75 -11.74 7.71 -18.27
C LEU A 75 -11.77 8.79 -19.36
#